data_AF-A0A4D4MER6-F1
#
_entry.id   AF-A0A4D4MER6-F1
#
_cell.length_a   1.000
_cell.length_b   1.000
_cell.length_c   1.000
_cell.angle_alpha   90.00
_cell.angle_beta   90.00
_cell.angle_gamma   90.00
#
_symmetry.space_group_name_H-M   'P 1'
#
loop_
_entity.id
_entity.type
_entity.pdbx_description
1 polymer ?
#
loop_
_entity_poly.entity_id
_entity_poly.type
_entity_poly.pdbx_seq_one_letter_code
_entity_poly.pdbx_strand_id
1 'polypeptide(L)'
;MELLRFSDRLPQCSRCRGDLIMSGVAPQNDKHGRPIHLELCPVCDTGDVDRPAAGLLVQWFADRGGHDESRVQEGSHLLMEWTRECMAVHGWYLQDTPPDQP
;
A
#
# COMPACT_ATOMS: atom_id res chain seq x y z
N MET A 1 22.97 -21.41 0.11
CA MET A 1 21.90 -20.56 -0.45
C MET A 1 20.61 -21.00 0.19
N GLU A 2 20.11 -20.25 1.17
CA GLU A 2 18.76 -20.47 1.70
C GLU A 2 17.74 -20.24 0.57
N LEU A 3 16.91 -21.25 0.31
CA LEU A 3 15.76 -21.13 -0.58
C LEU A 3 14.79 -20.13 0.06
N LEU A 4 14.52 -19.03 -0.65
CA LEU A 4 13.41 -18.12 -0.35
C LEU A 4 12.13 -18.96 -0.29
N ARG A 5 11.64 -19.23 0.93
CA ARG A 5 10.33 -19.83 1.14
C ARG A 5 9.29 -18.75 0.91
N PHE A 6 8.68 -18.74 -0.27
CA PHE A 6 7.49 -17.96 -0.52
C PHE A 6 6.36 -18.51 0.36
N SER A 7 5.92 -17.71 1.33
CA SER A 7 4.69 -17.98 2.05
C SER A 7 3.54 -17.49 1.17
N ASP A 8 2.62 -18.39 0.81
CA ASP A 8 1.39 -18.01 0.09
C ASP A 8 0.46 -17.13 0.95
N ARG A 9 0.79 -16.95 2.24
CA ARG A 9 0.04 -16.13 3.18
C ARG A 9 0.75 -14.82 3.42
N LEU A 10 -0.01 -13.73 3.24
CA LEU A 10 0.35 -12.41 3.73
C LEU A 10 0.52 -12.42 5.25
N PRO A 11 1.36 -11.52 5.81
CA PRO A 11 1.41 -11.34 7.26
C PRO A 11 0.05 -10.85 7.78
N GLN A 12 -0.17 -11.04 9.09
CA GLN A 12 -1.32 -10.44 9.77
C GLN A 12 -1.11 -8.94 9.95
N CYS A 13 -2.20 -8.17 9.91
CA CYS A 13 -2.17 -6.73 10.14
C CYS A 13 -1.53 -6.42 11.50
N SER A 14 -0.55 -5.51 11.50
CA SER A 14 0.11 -5.05 12.71
C SER A 14 -0.84 -4.36 13.69
N ARG A 15 -1.91 -3.73 13.19
CA ARG A 15 -2.89 -2.96 13.96
C ARG A 15 -3.94 -3.85 14.64
N CYS A 16 -4.59 -4.74 13.90
CA CYS A 16 -5.72 -5.53 14.39
C CYS A 16 -5.51 -7.05 14.39
N ARG A 17 -4.38 -7.53 13.87
CA ARG A 17 -4.06 -8.96 13.68
C ARG A 17 -4.96 -9.72 12.70
N GLY A 18 -5.84 -9.01 12.00
CA GLY A 18 -6.67 -9.55 10.92
C GLY A 18 -5.90 -9.77 9.62
N ASP A 19 -6.59 -10.36 8.64
CA ASP A 19 -6.02 -10.60 7.32
C ASP A 19 -5.82 -9.29 6.54
N LEU A 20 -4.73 -9.22 5.80
CA LEU A 20 -4.43 -8.11 4.89
C LEU A 20 -4.95 -8.42 3.49
N ILE A 21 -5.43 -7.37 2.79
CA ILE A 21 -5.62 -7.45 1.34
C ILE A 21 -4.27 -7.44 0.64
N MET A 22 -3.34 -6.63 1.15
CA MET A 22 -2.03 -6.44 0.56
C MET A 22 -1.01 -6.05 1.63
N SER A 23 0.22 -6.52 1.43
CA SER A 23 1.39 -6.10 2.21
C SER A 23 2.55 -5.79 1.27
N GLY A 24 3.31 -4.76 1.59
CA GLY A 24 4.50 -4.37 0.85
C GLY A 24 5.53 -3.71 1.75
N VAL A 25 6.65 -3.34 1.13
CA VAL A 25 7.69 -2.51 1.74
C VAL A 25 7.94 -1.36 0.78
N ALA A 26 7.92 -0.13 1.28
CA ALA A 26 8.18 1.03 0.44
C ALA A 26 9.64 1.02 -0.07
N PRO A 27 9.92 1.64 -1.23
CA PRO A 27 11.28 1.74 -1.74
C PRO A 27 12.25 2.50 -0.81
N GLN A 28 11.71 3.37 0.05
CA GLN A 28 12.48 4.19 0.99
C GLN A 28 12.34 3.65 2.42
N ASN A 29 13.42 3.82 3.20
CA ASN A 29 13.42 3.56 4.64
C ASN A 29 12.91 4.78 5.42
N ASP A 30 12.41 4.58 6.64
CA ASP A 30 12.02 5.65 7.55
C ASP A 30 13.23 6.52 7.97
N LYS A 31 12.95 7.58 8.75
CA LYS A 31 13.99 8.51 9.26
C LYS A 31 15.09 7.84 10.11
N HIS A 32 14.91 6.60 10.54
CA HIS A 32 15.88 5.82 11.31
C HIS A 32 16.57 4.73 10.47
N GLY A 33 16.33 4.71 9.16
CA GLY A 33 16.90 3.72 8.26
C GLY A 33 16.20 2.35 8.30
N ARG A 34 14.98 2.27 8.84
CA ARG A 34 14.20 1.01 8.90
C ARG A 34 13.24 0.91 7.72
N PRO A 35 12.95 -0.30 7.22
CA PRO A 35 11.96 -0.48 6.15
C PRO A 35 10.59 0.09 6.54
N ILE A 36 9.97 0.83 5.60
CA ILE A 36 8.59 1.28 5.76
C ILE A 36 7.67 0.15 5.30
N HIS A 37 6.94 -0.44 6.23
CA HIS A 37 5.96 -1.48 5.91
C HIS A 37 4.63 -0.87 5.48
N LEU A 38 4.12 -1.36 4.36
CA LEU A 38 2.83 -0.97 3.80
C LEU A 38 1.83 -2.09 4.08
N GLU A 39 0.72 -1.77 4.73
CA GLU A 39 -0.32 -2.73 5.08
C GLU A 39 -1.69 -2.17 4.70
N LEU A 40 -2.39 -2.86 3.79
CA LEU A 40 -3.78 -2.54 3.45
C LEU A 40 -4.70 -3.52 4.18
N CYS A 41 -5.37 -3.04 5.23
CA CYS A 41 -6.23 -3.84 6.09
C CYS A 41 -7.69 -3.42 5.90
N PRO A 42 -8.59 -4.33 5.49
CA PRO A 42 -9.99 -4.00 5.27
C PRO A 42 -10.70 -3.56 6.55
N VAL A 43 -10.26 -4.05 7.71
CA VAL A 43 -10.89 -3.69 9.00
C VAL A 43 -10.41 -2.32 9.48
N CYS A 44 -9.12 -2.02 9.35
CA CYS A 44 -8.56 -0.78 9.89
C CYS A 44 -8.71 0.41 8.95
N ASP A 45 -8.67 0.19 7.63
CA ASP A 45 -8.65 1.29 6.65
C ASP A 45 -10.05 1.64 6.11
N THR A 46 -11.06 0.78 6.31
CA THR A 46 -12.43 1.09 5.88
C THR A 46 -12.98 2.23 6.73
N GLY A 47 -13.28 3.36 6.08
CA GLY A 47 -13.90 4.52 6.73
C GLY A 47 -12.97 5.31 7.65
N ASP A 48 -11.66 5.05 7.61
CA ASP A 48 -10.66 5.86 8.33
C ASP A 48 -10.48 7.22 7.64
N VAL A 49 -10.93 8.28 8.30
CA VAL A 49 -10.90 9.65 7.78
C VAL A 49 -9.48 10.21 7.65
N ASP A 50 -8.53 9.66 8.41
CA ASP A 50 -7.12 10.05 8.36
C ASP A 50 -6.36 9.27 7.27
N ARG A 51 -7.01 8.27 6.65
CA ARG A 51 -6.44 7.39 5.62
C ARG A 51 -7.35 7.23 4.39
N PRO A 52 -7.74 8.33 3.73
CA PRO A 52 -8.72 8.31 2.65
C PRO A 52 -8.26 7.46 1.44
N ALA A 53 -6.97 7.44 1.10
CA ALA A 53 -6.49 6.67 -0.04
C ALA A 53 -6.52 5.16 0.24
N ALA A 54 -6.17 4.75 1.47
CA ALA A 54 -6.33 3.35 1.88
C ALA A 54 -7.80 2.91 1.83
N GLY A 55 -8.73 3.72 2.35
CA GLY A 55 -10.15 3.40 2.34
C GLY A 55 -10.72 3.24 0.92
N LEU A 56 -10.36 4.14 -0.01
CA LEU A 56 -10.78 4.04 -1.41
C LEU A 56 -10.21 2.80 -2.10
N LEU A 57 -8.95 2.44 -1.83
CA LEU A 57 -8.36 1.24 -2.39
C LEU A 57 -9.00 -0.05 -1.83
N VAL A 58 -9.34 -0.09 -0.53
CA VAL A 58 -10.12 -1.19 0.05
C VAL A 58 -11.46 -1.33 -0.66
N GLN A 59 -12.18 -0.22 -0.85
CA GLN A 59 -13.47 -0.24 -1.53
C GLN A 59 -13.34 -0.72 -2.99
N TRP A 60 -12.31 -0.28 -3.71
CA TRP A 60 -12.04 -0.75 -5.07
C TRP A 60 -11.85 -2.26 -5.15
N PHE A 61 -11.12 -2.86 -4.20
CA PHE A 61 -11.01 -4.32 -4.09
C PHE A 61 -12.34 -4.99 -3.73
N ALA A 62 -13.11 -4.42 -2.79
CA ALA A 62 -14.42 -4.93 -2.40
C ALA A 62 -15.41 -4.94 -3.59
N ASP A 63 -15.32 -3.96 -4.49
CA ASP A 63 -16.11 -3.86 -5.71
C ASP A 63 -15.56 -4.71 -6.87
N ARG A 64 -14.68 -5.67 -6.57
CA ARG A 64 -14.02 -6.58 -7.52
C ARG A 64 -13.17 -5.88 -8.58
N GLY A 65 -12.67 -4.67 -8.30
CA GLY A 65 -11.82 -3.93 -9.23
C GLY A 65 -10.58 -4.71 -9.68
N GLY A 66 -9.99 -5.51 -8.78
CA GLY A 66 -8.85 -6.40 -9.09
C GLY A 66 -9.14 -7.53 -10.09
N HIS A 67 -10.41 -7.75 -10.43
CA HIS A 67 -10.85 -8.73 -11.42
C HIS A 67 -11.44 -8.11 -12.69
N ASP A 68 -11.39 -6.78 -12.81
CA ASP A 68 -11.93 -6.02 -13.94
C ASP A 68 -10.80 -5.26 -14.64
N GLU A 69 -10.37 -5.77 -15.80
CA GLU A 69 -9.28 -5.18 -16.58
C GLU A 69 -9.58 -3.73 -17.01
N SER A 70 -10.85 -3.36 -17.18
CA SER A 70 -11.23 -1.99 -17.55
C SER A 70 -10.92 -0.98 -16.45
N ARG A 71 -10.77 -1.45 -15.20
CA ARG A 71 -10.48 -0.64 -14.01
C ARG A 71 -9.01 -0.64 -13.60
N VAL A 72 -8.12 -1.21 -14.41
CA VAL A 72 -6.68 -1.27 -14.09
C VAL A 72 -6.06 0.11 -13.90
N GLN A 73 -6.46 1.11 -14.69
CA GLN A 73 -5.95 2.48 -14.54
C GLN A 73 -6.43 3.14 -13.24
N GLU A 74 -7.67 2.89 -12.85
CA GLU A 74 -8.20 3.33 -11.56
C GLU A 74 -7.45 2.65 -10.41
N GLY A 75 -7.28 1.32 -10.48
CA GLY A 75 -6.56 0.55 -9.47
C GLY A 75 -5.09 0.97 -9.33
N SER A 76 -4.40 1.23 -10.44
CA SER A 76 -3.01 1.69 -10.40
C SER A 76 -2.88 3.08 -9.78
N HIS A 77 -3.82 3.99 -10.08
CA HIS A 77 -3.87 5.30 -9.47
C HIS A 77 -4.11 5.20 -7.95
N LEU A 78 -5.11 4.44 -7.53
CA LEU A 78 -5.42 4.22 -6.10
C LEU A 78 -4.26 3.57 -5.36
N LEU A 79 -3.56 2.62 -5.99
CA LEU A 79 -2.35 1.99 -5.42
C LEU A 79 -1.23 3.00 -5.20
N MET A 80 -1.01 3.92 -6.15
CA MET A 80 0.00 4.97 -6.01
C MET A 80 -0.36 5.94 -4.88
N GLU A 81 -1.61 6.42 -4.83
CA GLU A 81 -2.06 7.33 -3.77
C GLU A 81 -1.98 6.69 -2.38
N TRP A 82 -2.39 5.43 -2.25
CA TRP A 82 -2.21 4.68 -1.00
C TRP A 82 -0.74 4.54 -0.60
N THR A 83 0.15 4.30 -1.56
CA THR A 83 1.59 4.21 -1.31
C THR A 83 2.14 5.55 -0.81
N ARG A 84 1.75 6.67 -1.45
CA ARG A 84 2.12 8.03 -1.01
C ARG A 84 1.62 8.33 0.39
N GLU A 85 0.35 8.02 0.68
CA GLU A 85 -0.26 8.20 2.00
C GLU A 85 0.53 7.45 3.08
N CYS A 86 0.86 6.18 2.83
CA CYS A 86 1.67 5.40 3.77
C CYS A 86 3.05 6.00 3.97
N MET A 87 3.72 6.45 2.92
CA MET A 87 5.05 7.07 3.00
C MET A 87 5.02 8.40 3.74
N ALA A 88 3.97 9.21 3.55
CA ALA A 88 3.82 10.53 4.16
C ALA A 88 3.80 10.47 5.70
N VAL A 89 3.22 9.41 6.27
CA VAL A 89 3.26 9.15 7.74
C VAL A 89 4.69 9.06 8.27
N HIS A 90 5.63 8.61 7.44
CA HIS A 90 7.05 8.51 7.77
C HIS A 90 7.87 9.74 7.34
N GLY A 91 7.21 10.82 6.91
CA GLY A 91 7.85 12.05 6.44
C GLY A 91 8.38 11.98 5.01
N TRP A 92 8.00 10.95 4.25
CA TRP A 92 8.42 10.78 2.86
C TRP A 92 7.32 11.18 1.89
N TYR A 93 7.65 12.12 1.01
CA TYR A 93 6.75 12.58 -0.03
C TYR A 93 7.36 12.22 -1.39
N LEU A 94 6.65 11.43 -2.17
CA LEU A 94 7.07 11.11 -3.54
C LEU A 94 7.04 12.40 -4.36
N GLN A 95 8.20 12.83 -4.88
CA GLN A 95 8.26 13.96 -5.80
C GLN A 95 7.66 13.57 -7.14
N ASP A 96 6.77 14.40 -7.67
CA ASP A 96 6.11 14.19 -8.97
C ASP A 96 7.01 14.52 -10.18
N THR A 97 8.25 14.94 -9.95
CA THR A 97 9.14 15.40 -11.03
C THR A 97 9.87 14.21 -11.66
N PRO A 98 9.78 14.01 -12.99
CA PRO A 98 10.77 13.20 -13.69
C PRO A 98 12.16 13.82 -13.43
N PRO A 99 13.24 13.02 -13.35
CA PRO A 99 14.57 13.61 -13.35
C PRO A 99 14.70 14.47 -14.61
N ASP A 100 15.09 15.74 -14.46
CA ASP A 100 15.55 16.56 -15.58
C ASP A 100 16.60 15.74 -16.33
N GLN A 101 16.28 15.31 -17.55
CA GLN A 101 17.24 14.62 -18.39
C GLN A 101 18.28 15.65 -18.87
N PRO A 102 19.59 15.36 -18.75
CA PRO A 102 20.64 16.24 -19.23
C PRO A 102 20.67 16.38 -20.76
#